data_AF-A0ABC8UK70-F1
#
_entry.id   AF-A0ABC8UK70-F1
#
_cell.length_a   1.000
_cell.length_b   1.000
_cell.length_c   1.000
_cell.angle_alpha   90.00
_cell.angle_beta   90.00
_cell.angle_gamma   90.00
#
_symmetry.space_group_name_H-M   'P 1'
#
loop_
_entity.id
_entity.type
_entity.pdbx_description
1 polymer ?
#
loop_
_entity_poly.entity_id
_entity_poly.type
_entity_poly.pdbx_seq_one_letter_code
_entity_poly.pdbx_strand_id
1 'polypeptide(L)'
;MLKGRILMMQKPDMTGLGEFVKPLNDVIMKANVMTEGRRSDFFNHLKTTADSLTALAWITYAGKDCGMSMPIGHVEESWQMAEFYSNKVLVEYRNKDPNHVEWAKALKELYVPGLRDYVKTHYPLGPVWSATGKTTVSAPLKTPTSIAPAPPPPPPASLFSSESPQPSASHPKEGMAAVFQEIGSGKSVTAGLRKVTADMKTKNLSDRTSVVTASEKGHVSSSSFSKAGPAKLELQMGRKWVVENQIGRKNLVIDDCDAKQTVYIFGCKDSVLQIQGKVNNITVDKCTKMGVVFTDVVAACEIVNCNGIEVQCQGSAPTISVDNTAGCQLYLSKNSLEASITTAKSSEINVLVPGVEPDGDWGSILCLSSLFIYIRMVSLSRLQSRTQEGDW
;
A
#
# COMPACT_ATOMS: atom_id res chain seq x y z
N MET A 1 -5.27 -2.62 33.26
CA MET A 1 -4.26 -1.58 33.55
C MET A 1 -4.47 -0.26 32.79
N LEU A 2 -5.03 -0.21 31.57
CA LEU A 2 -5.29 1.06 30.84
C LEU A 2 -6.31 1.99 31.50
N LYS A 3 -7.40 1.43 32.05
CA LYS A 3 -8.53 2.19 32.61
C LYS A 3 -8.14 3.17 33.73
N GLY A 4 -7.12 2.83 34.53
CA GLY A 4 -6.65 3.67 35.63
C GLY A 4 -5.66 4.77 35.24
N ARG A 5 -4.90 4.61 34.14
CA ARG A 5 -3.87 5.60 33.73
C ARG A 5 -4.44 6.72 32.87
N ILE A 6 -5.38 6.40 31.96
CA ILE A 6 -5.97 7.40 31.05
C ILE A 6 -6.89 8.39 31.80
N LEU A 7 -7.59 7.93 32.86
CA LEU A 7 -8.40 8.79 33.75
C LEU A 7 -7.57 9.75 34.63
N MET A 8 -6.24 9.58 34.70
CA MET A 8 -5.35 10.45 35.48
C MET A 8 -4.51 11.40 34.61
N MET A 9 -4.61 11.29 33.29
CA MET A 9 -3.78 12.04 32.34
C MET A 9 -4.56 13.19 31.69
N GLN A 10 -3.94 14.37 31.64
CA GLN A 10 -4.44 15.50 30.88
C GLN A 10 -4.39 15.16 29.39
N LYS A 11 -5.37 15.64 28.60
CA LYS A 11 -5.36 15.49 27.14
C LYS A 11 -4.02 16.06 26.63
N PRO A 12 -3.14 15.24 26.04
CA PRO A 12 -1.90 15.75 25.48
C PRO A 12 -2.22 16.76 24.39
N ASP A 13 -1.39 17.79 24.25
CA ASP A 13 -1.36 18.56 23.01
C ASP A 13 -0.89 17.65 21.85
N MET A 14 -1.03 18.13 20.62
CA MET A 14 -0.69 17.31 19.43
C MET A 14 0.76 16.78 19.48
N THR A 15 1.67 17.55 20.07
CA THR A 15 3.07 17.18 20.28
C THR A 15 3.20 16.06 21.32
N GLY A 16 2.56 16.20 22.49
CA GLY A 16 2.60 15.18 23.55
C GLY A 16 1.89 13.88 23.17
N LEU A 17 0.87 13.93 22.31
CA LEU A 17 0.23 12.72 21.78
C LEU A 17 1.20 11.96 20.86
N GLY A 18 1.99 12.67 20.06
CA GLY A 18 3.05 12.08 19.24
C GLY A 18 4.10 11.35 20.09
N GLU A 19 4.57 11.98 21.18
CA GLU A 19 5.51 11.34 22.12
C GLU A 19 4.92 10.12 22.82
N PHE A 20 3.64 10.19 23.22
CA PHE A 20 2.94 9.09 23.87
C PHE A 20 2.82 7.85 22.98
N VAL A 21 2.58 8.04 21.69
CA VAL A 21 2.35 6.95 20.72
C VAL A 21 3.65 6.43 20.10
N LYS A 22 4.74 7.20 20.21
CA LYS A 22 6.05 6.86 19.63
C LYS A 22 6.51 5.42 19.89
N PRO A 23 6.42 4.86 21.12
CA PRO A 23 6.83 3.46 21.35
C PRO A 23 6.01 2.45 20.55
N LEU A 24 4.71 2.70 20.35
CA LEU A 24 3.84 1.85 19.53
C LEU A 24 4.23 1.96 18.05
N ASN A 25 4.45 3.18 17.56
CA ASN A 25 4.88 3.42 16.18
C ASN A 25 6.23 2.77 15.88
N ASP A 26 7.18 2.83 16.81
CA ASP A 26 8.49 2.17 16.66
C ASP A 26 8.36 0.65 16.53
N VAL A 27 7.45 0.03 17.30
CA VAL A 27 7.17 -1.42 17.20
C VAL A 27 6.48 -1.76 15.89
N ILE A 28 5.48 -0.98 15.46
CA ILE A 28 4.81 -1.14 14.16
C ILE A 28 5.81 -1.03 13.02
N MET A 29 6.70 -0.04 13.06
CA MET A 29 7.71 0.16 12.02
C MET A 29 8.70 -1.01 11.97
N LYS A 30 9.18 -1.48 13.13
CA LYS A 30 10.04 -2.68 13.21
C LYS A 30 9.35 -3.92 12.64
N ALA A 31 8.08 -4.14 12.99
CA ALA A 31 7.29 -5.26 12.46
C ALA A 31 7.13 -5.17 10.94
N ASN A 32 6.90 -3.98 10.39
CA ASN A 32 6.81 -3.78 8.93
C ASN A 32 8.14 -4.06 8.23
N VAL A 33 9.27 -3.58 8.77
CA VAL A 33 10.60 -3.86 8.21
C VAL A 33 10.90 -5.37 8.17
N MET A 34 10.43 -6.15 9.15
CA MET A 34 10.58 -7.61 9.13
C MET A 34 9.77 -8.30 8.02
N THR A 35 8.83 -7.59 7.40
CA THR A 35 8.07 -8.07 6.24
C THR A 35 8.65 -7.61 4.90
N GLU A 36 9.71 -6.81 4.92
CA GLU A 36 10.39 -6.30 3.72
C GLU A 36 11.58 -7.18 3.33
N GLY A 37 11.91 -7.20 2.03
CA GLY A 37 13.05 -7.96 1.51
C GLY A 37 12.74 -9.44 1.21
N ARG A 38 13.66 -10.34 1.60
CA ARG A 38 13.55 -11.77 1.26
C ARG A 38 12.36 -12.38 2.01
N ARG A 39 11.38 -12.90 1.26
CA ARG A 39 10.21 -13.56 1.84
C ARG A 39 10.63 -14.77 2.66
N SER A 40 10.27 -14.79 3.93
CA SER A 40 10.41 -15.97 4.79
C SER A 40 9.34 -17.02 4.46
N ASP A 41 9.58 -18.26 4.87
CA ASP A 41 8.60 -19.34 4.73
C ASP A 41 7.31 -19.06 5.51
N PHE A 42 7.38 -18.22 6.54
CA PHE A 42 6.24 -17.78 7.36
C PHE A 42 5.81 -16.34 7.06
N PHE A 43 6.04 -15.85 5.83
CA PHE A 43 5.72 -14.48 5.44
C PHE A 43 4.27 -14.08 5.76
N ASN A 44 3.30 -14.98 5.51
CA ASN A 44 1.90 -14.70 5.80
C ASN A 44 1.64 -14.49 7.31
N HIS A 45 2.37 -15.19 8.20
CA HIS A 45 2.25 -15.01 9.65
C HIS A 45 2.82 -13.67 10.11
N LEU A 46 4.03 -13.35 9.64
CA LEU A 46 4.69 -12.09 9.91
C LEU A 46 3.84 -10.92 9.43
N LYS A 47 3.29 -11.03 8.21
CA LYS A 47 2.48 -9.97 7.62
C LYS A 47 1.15 -9.77 8.35
N THR A 48 0.47 -10.88 8.71
CA THR A 48 -0.74 -10.82 9.55
C THR A 48 -0.47 -10.11 10.86
N THR A 49 0.67 -10.41 11.51
CA THR A 49 1.04 -9.81 12.80
C THR A 49 1.39 -8.33 12.65
N ALA A 50 2.19 -7.97 11.65
CA ALA A 50 2.58 -6.58 11.41
C ALA A 50 1.36 -5.70 11.09
N ASP A 51 0.46 -6.18 10.24
CA ASP A 51 -0.73 -5.42 9.85
C ASP A 51 -1.73 -5.32 11.02
N SER A 52 -1.86 -6.36 11.86
CA SER A 52 -2.81 -6.32 12.99
C SER A 52 -2.41 -5.31 14.08
N LEU A 53 -1.13 -4.95 14.19
CA LEU A 53 -0.68 -3.95 15.17
C LEU A 53 -1.28 -2.56 14.92
N THR A 54 -1.66 -2.25 13.67
CA THR A 54 -2.29 -0.96 13.31
C THR A 54 -3.62 -0.75 14.04
N ALA A 55 -4.32 -1.83 14.41
CA ALA A 55 -5.55 -1.74 15.19
C ALA A 55 -5.32 -1.08 16.55
N LEU A 56 -4.13 -1.19 17.15
CA LEU A 56 -3.80 -0.58 18.45
C LEU A 56 -3.73 0.95 18.39
N ALA A 57 -3.63 1.54 17.19
CA ALA A 57 -3.59 2.99 17.01
C ALA A 57 -4.95 3.68 17.30
N TRP A 58 -6.02 2.95 17.62
CA TRP A 58 -7.31 3.52 18.03
C TRP A 58 -7.19 4.51 19.22
N ILE A 59 -6.16 4.35 20.06
CA ILE A 59 -5.85 5.25 21.19
C ILE A 59 -5.49 6.68 20.75
N THR A 60 -5.24 6.89 19.46
CA THR A 60 -4.91 8.20 18.90
C THR A 60 -6.15 8.97 18.44
N TYR A 61 -7.34 8.34 18.47
CA TYR A 61 -8.59 8.99 18.13
C TYR A 61 -8.85 10.20 19.03
N ALA A 62 -8.89 11.38 18.43
CA ALA A 62 -9.01 12.67 19.12
C ALA A 62 -10.34 13.39 18.87
N GLY A 63 -11.30 12.74 18.20
CA GLY A 63 -12.60 13.28 17.82
C GLY A 63 -12.96 12.98 16.37
N LYS A 64 -14.15 13.37 15.92
CA LYS A 64 -14.65 13.06 14.57
C LYS A 64 -13.84 13.76 13.46
N ASP A 65 -13.22 14.89 13.79
CA ASP A 65 -12.47 15.71 12.83
C ASP A 65 -10.98 15.32 12.71
N CYS A 66 -10.53 14.27 13.42
CA CYS A 66 -9.12 13.85 13.42
C CYS A 66 -8.73 12.97 12.22
N GLY A 67 -9.65 12.72 11.28
CA GLY A 67 -9.39 11.91 10.09
C GLY A 67 -9.29 10.40 10.34
N MET A 68 -9.52 9.95 11.58
CA MET A 68 -9.66 8.52 11.91
C MET A 68 -11.12 8.12 12.03
N SER A 69 -11.42 6.87 11.68
CA SER A 69 -12.69 6.24 12.00
C SER A 69 -12.88 6.15 13.52
N MET A 70 -14.13 5.99 13.95
CA MET A 70 -14.46 5.74 15.35
C MET A 70 -13.60 4.58 15.89
N PRO A 71 -13.16 4.59 17.16
CA PRO A 71 -12.23 3.59 17.69
C PRO A 71 -12.59 2.12 17.39
N ILE A 72 -13.88 1.79 17.44
CA ILE A 72 -14.40 0.46 17.10
C ILE A 72 -14.21 0.17 15.60
N GLY A 73 -14.59 1.13 14.75
CA GLY A 73 -14.42 1.04 13.30
C GLY A 73 -12.95 0.95 12.90
N HIS A 74 -12.07 1.72 13.55
CA HIS A 74 -10.62 1.65 13.32
C HIS A 74 -10.08 0.25 13.61
N VAL A 75 -10.50 -0.39 14.70
CA VAL A 75 -10.10 -1.77 15.02
C VAL A 75 -10.61 -2.76 13.97
N GLU A 76 -11.86 -2.64 13.54
CA GLU A 76 -12.46 -3.50 12.52
C GLU A 76 -11.77 -3.35 11.14
N GLU A 77 -11.59 -2.11 10.68
CA GLU A 77 -10.93 -1.76 9.41
C GLU A 77 -9.46 -2.22 9.41
N SER A 78 -8.77 -2.00 10.52
CA SER A 78 -7.36 -2.42 10.69
C SER A 78 -7.24 -3.96 10.70
N TRP A 79 -8.19 -4.67 11.33
CA TRP A 79 -8.20 -6.13 11.31
C TRP A 79 -8.45 -6.68 9.90
N GLN A 80 -9.30 -6.06 9.08
CA GLN A 80 -9.57 -6.53 7.70
C GLN A 80 -8.29 -6.62 6.86
N MET A 81 -7.34 -5.71 7.04
CA MET A 81 -6.04 -5.77 6.36
C MET A 81 -5.23 -7.01 6.79
N ALA A 82 -5.15 -7.28 8.09
CA ALA A 82 -4.48 -8.46 8.63
C ALA A 82 -5.20 -9.77 8.24
N GLU A 83 -6.53 -9.73 8.17
CA GLU A 83 -7.38 -10.89 7.87
C GLU A 83 -7.10 -11.48 6.49
N PHE A 84 -6.74 -10.65 5.50
CA PHE A 84 -6.34 -11.13 4.19
C PHE A 84 -5.15 -12.10 4.26
N TYR A 85 -4.12 -11.78 5.02
CA TYR A 85 -2.95 -12.65 5.19
C TYR A 85 -3.23 -13.80 6.17
N SER A 86 -4.06 -13.58 7.19
CA SER A 86 -4.51 -14.63 8.11
C SER A 86 -5.27 -15.74 7.36
N ASN A 87 -6.14 -15.37 6.41
CA ASN A 87 -6.86 -16.32 5.57
C ASN A 87 -5.92 -17.15 4.69
N LYS A 88 -4.79 -16.59 4.24
CA LYS A 88 -3.78 -17.36 3.52
C LYS A 88 -3.12 -18.41 4.40
N VAL A 89 -2.83 -18.09 5.66
CA VAL A 89 -2.35 -19.08 6.64
C VAL A 89 -3.38 -20.20 6.82
N LEU A 90 -4.66 -19.85 6.99
CA LEU A 90 -5.73 -20.84 7.13
C LEU A 90 -5.82 -21.76 5.89
N VAL A 91 -5.76 -21.20 4.68
CA VAL A 91 -5.83 -21.99 3.44
C VAL A 91 -4.60 -22.89 3.27
N GLU A 92 -3.41 -22.36 3.58
CA GLU A 92 -2.16 -23.08 3.41
C GLU A 92 -2.00 -24.23 4.41
N TYR A 93 -2.43 -24.03 5.65
CA TYR A 93 -2.17 -24.97 6.75
C TYR A 93 -3.37 -25.82 7.18
N ARG A 94 -4.60 -25.57 6.68
CA ARG A 94 -5.83 -26.32 7.05
C ARG A 94 -5.70 -27.85 7.05
N ASN A 95 -4.86 -28.40 6.18
CA ASN A 95 -4.64 -29.85 6.04
C ASN A 95 -3.17 -30.24 6.28
N LYS A 96 -2.32 -29.32 6.74
CA LYS A 96 -0.88 -29.56 6.95
C LYS A 96 -0.56 -29.61 8.43
N ASP A 97 -0.92 -28.58 9.17
CA ASP A 97 -0.59 -28.45 10.59
C ASP A 97 -1.67 -27.61 11.31
N PRO A 98 -2.37 -28.19 12.29
CA PRO A 98 -3.42 -27.50 13.03
C PRO A 98 -2.90 -26.34 13.88
N ASN A 99 -1.63 -26.33 14.31
CA ASN A 99 -1.09 -25.27 15.18
C ASN A 99 -1.15 -23.89 14.51
N HIS A 100 -0.84 -23.83 13.21
CA HIS A 100 -0.91 -22.59 12.44
C HIS A 100 -2.34 -22.10 12.26
N VAL A 101 -3.30 -23.03 12.14
CA VAL A 101 -4.73 -22.74 12.03
C VAL A 101 -5.26 -22.19 13.35
N GLU A 102 -4.89 -22.82 14.47
CA GLU A 102 -5.24 -22.38 15.81
C GLU A 102 -4.64 -21.01 16.13
N TRP A 103 -3.38 -20.77 15.77
CA TRP A 103 -2.74 -19.47 15.89
C TRP A 103 -3.50 -18.37 15.13
N ALA A 104 -3.87 -18.62 13.88
CA ALA A 104 -4.57 -17.63 13.05
C ALA A 104 -5.97 -17.30 13.61
N LYS A 105 -6.67 -18.32 14.13
CA LYS A 105 -7.97 -18.15 14.81
C LYS A 105 -7.84 -17.39 16.13
N ALA A 106 -6.87 -17.76 16.97
CA ALA A 106 -6.63 -17.09 18.25
C ALA A 106 -6.25 -15.61 18.05
N LEU A 107 -5.42 -15.32 17.05
CA LEU A 107 -5.08 -13.95 16.69
C LEU A 107 -6.32 -13.17 16.22
N LYS A 108 -7.21 -13.79 15.43
CA LYS A 108 -8.49 -13.18 15.05
C LYS A 108 -9.35 -12.85 16.25
N GLU A 109 -9.56 -13.82 17.15
CA GLU A 109 -10.38 -13.65 18.34
C GLU A 109 -9.83 -12.57 19.28
N LEU A 110 -8.51 -12.40 19.33
CA LEU A 110 -7.86 -11.33 20.11
C LEU A 110 -8.30 -9.94 19.65
N TYR A 111 -8.44 -9.70 18.35
CA TYR A 111 -8.85 -8.39 17.82
C TYR A 111 -10.36 -8.27 17.69
N VAL A 112 -11.01 -9.28 17.11
CA VAL A 112 -12.45 -9.34 16.86
C VAL A 112 -12.96 -10.73 17.30
N PRO A 113 -13.66 -10.83 18.45
CA PRO A 113 -14.27 -9.73 19.21
C PRO A 113 -13.39 -9.05 20.27
N GLY A 114 -12.24 -9.61 20.70
CA GLY A 114 -11.54 -9.22 21.94
C GLY A 114 -11.27 -7.71 22.10
N LEU A 115 -10.39 -7.14 21.28
CA LEU A 115 -10.04 -5.72 21.34
C LEU A 115 -11.23 -4.82 21.01
N ARG A 116 -12.00 -5.19 19.98
CA ARG A 116 -13.17 -4.44 19.54
C ARG A 116 -14.20 -4.27 20.66
N ASP A 117 -14.54 -5.34 21.35
CA ASP A 117 -15.53 -5.31 22.43
C ASP A 117 -14.98 -4.63 23.69
N TYR A 118 -13.67 -4.73 23.94
CA TYR A 118 -12.99 -3.94 24.97
C TYR A 118 -13.12 -2.43 24.70
N VAL A 119 -12.82 -1.99 23.47
CA VAL A 119 -12.95 -0.60 23.04
C VAL A 119 -14.40 -0.14 23.10
N LYS A 120 -15.34 -0.96 22.64
CA LYS A 120 -16.77 -0.68 22.71
C LYS A 120 -17.26 -0.47 24.15
N THR A 121 -16.80 -1.31 25.08
CA THR A 121 -17.28 -1.31 26.47
C THR A 121 -16.65 -0.20 27.31
N HIS A 122 -15.42 0.22 26.99
CA HIS A 122 -14.66 1.15 27.83
C HIS A 122 -14.34 2.49 27.19
N TYR A 123 -14.29 2.56 25.86
CA TYR A 123 -13.89 3.73 25.08
C TYR A 123 -14.76 3.92 23.82
N PRO A 124 -16.11 3.88 23.93
CA PRO A 124 -17.00 3.95 22.76
C PRO A 124 -16.86 5.25 21.96
N LEU A 125 -16.41 6.33 22.60
CA LEU A 125 -16.15 7.64 22.00
C LEU A 125 -14.66 8.00 21.97
N GLY A 126 -13.79 7.00 22.21
CA GLY A 126 -12.34 7.18 22.30
C GLY A 126 -11.81 7.33 23.72
N PRO A 127 -10.50 7.54 23.85
CA PRO A 127 -9.85 7.75 25.15
C PRO A 127 -10.39 8.98 25.87
N VAL A 128 -10.78 8.82 27.13
CA VAL A 128 -11.30 9.90 27.97
C VAL A 128 -10.16 10.47 28.82
N TRP A 129 -9.73 11.69 28.50
CA TRP A 129 -8.68 12.39 29.22
C TRP A 129 -9.25 13.24 30.38
N SER A 130 -8.52 13.37 31.48
CA SER A 130 -8.94 14.19 32.62
C SER A 130 -8.65 15.67 32.40
N ALA A 131 -9.62 16.55 32.66
CA ALA A 131 -9.43 18.00 32.62
C ALA A 131 -8.52 18.53 33.74
N THR A 132 -8.25 17.72 34.77
CA THR A 132 -7.50 18.07 36.00
C THR A 132 -6.30 17.14 36.21
N GLY A 133 -5.93 16.32 35.21
CA GLY A 133 -4.81 15.39 35.30
C GLY A 133 -3.46 16.12 35.38
N LYS A 134 -2.48 15.53 36.08
CA LYS A 134 -1.12 16.08 36.15
C LYS A 134 -0.46 16.03 34.76
N THR A 135 0.12 17.13 34.31
CA THR A 135 0.97 17.19 33.12
C THR A 135 2.27 16.44 33.40
N THR A 136 2.44 15.24 32.86
CA THR A 136 3.74 14.56 32.90
C THR A 136 4.45 14.82 31.59
N VAL A 137 5.14 15.95 31.51
CA VAL A 137 6.36 16.03 30.71
C VAL A 137 7.31 14.99 31.29
N SER A 138 7.90 14.20 30.40
CA SER A 138 8.93 13.21 30.72
C SER A 138 9.89 13.77 31.78
N ALA A 139 9.99 13.11 32.93
CA ALA A 139 10.99 13.47 33.92
C ALA A 139 12.37 13.28 33.25
N PRO A 140 13.23 14.32 33.19
CA PRO A 140 14.59 14.12 32.76
C PRO A 140 15.26 13.20 33.78
N LEU A 141 15.97 12.18 33.29
CA LEU A 141 16.88 11.38 34.10
C LEU A 141 18.01 12.30 34.59
N LYS A 142 17.80 13.01 35.69
CA LYS A 142 18.86 13.72 36.41
C LYS A 142 19.44 12.75 37.43
N THR A 143 20.62 12.25 37.12
CA THR A 143 21.60 11.77 38.09
C THR A 143 21.83 12.82 39.17
N PRO A 144 21.66 12.51 40.47
CA PRO A 144 22.27 13.27 41.54
C PRO A 144 23.61 12.63 41.90
N THR A 145 24.64 13.45 41.84
CA THR A 145 25.98 13.24 42.39
C THR A 145 25.96 12.71 43.82
N SER A 146 26.79 11.69 44.03
CA SER A 146 27.30 11.14 45.30
C SER A 146 27.60 12.21 46.35
N ILE A 147 27.10 12.02 47.59
CA ILE A 147 27.87 12.21 48.85
C ILE A 147 27.37 11.19 49.90
N ALA A 148 28.32 10.44 50.49
CA ALA A 148 28.26 9.58 51.70
C ALA A 148 28.03 8.04 51.49
N PRO A 149 28.53 7.16 52.40
CA PRO A 149 29.67 6.26 52.15
C PRO A 149 29.27 4.80 51.87
N ALA A 150 30.16 4.07 51.18
CA ALA A 150 29.97 2.71 50.69
C ALA A 150 29.91 1.63 51.79
N PRO A 151 29.02 0.62 51.68
CA PRO A 151 29.17 -0.65 52.38
C PRO A 151 30.14 -1.59 51.62
N PRO A 152 30.84 -2.51 52.34
CA PRO A 152 31.94 -3.30 51.78
C PRO A 152 31.45 -4.43 50.86
N PRO A 153 32.26 -4.87 49.89
CA PRO A 153 31.90 -5.96 48.97
C PRO A 153 32.06 -7.34 49.64
N PRO A 154 31.10 -8.28 49.43
CA PRO A 154 31.33 -9.69 49.74
C PRO A 154 32.20 -10.38 48.66
N PRO A 155 32.98 -11.40 49.06
CA PRO A 155 34.10 -11.97 48.30
C PRO A 155 33.67 -12.92 47.16
N PRO A 156 34.53 -13.13 46.14
CA PRO A 156 34.27 -14.08 45.07
C PRO A 156 34.79 -15.48 45.43
N ALA A 157 33.99 -16.51 45.17
CA ALA A 157 34.44 -17.89 45.15
C ALA A 157 34.14 -18.51 43.78
N SER A 158 35.24 -18.79 43.10
CA SER A 158 35.47 -19.55 41.87
C SER A 158 34.94 -20.98 41.95
N LEU A 159 34.63 -21.60 40.80
CA LEU A 159 34.74 -23.04 40.44
C LEU A 159 34.22 -23.15 38.98
N PHE A 160 34.85 -23.68 37.93
CA PHE A 160 36.10 -24.39 37.68
C PHE A 160 36.47 -24.23 36.18
N SER A 161 37.78 -24.21 35.89
CA SER A 161 38.42 -24.16 34.57
C SER A 161 38.47 -25.50 33.84
N SER A 162 38.80 -25.43 32.54
CA SER A 162 39.80 -26.22 31.76
C SER A 162 39.40 -26.25 30.28
N GLU A 163 40.23 -26.19 29.25
CA GLU A 163 41.63 -25.86 29.01
C GLU A 163 41.79 -25.77 27.47
N SER A 164 42.63 -24.86 26.97
CA SER A 164 43.02 -24.72 25.56
C SER A 164 44.12 -25.73 25.19
N PRO A 165 44.42 -25.95 23.90
CA PRO A 165 45.63 -25.29 23.38
C PRO A 165 45.54 -24.81 21.92
N GLN A 166 46.11 -23.62 21.68
CA GLN A 166 46.65 -23.15 20.38
C GLN A 166 48.09 -23.69 20.20
N PRO A 167 48.80 -23.59 19.05
CA PRO A 167 48.89 -22.46 18.10
C PRO A 167 48.95 -22.87 16.59
N SER A 168 48.82 -22.02 15.56
CA SER A 168 49.81 -21.01 15.13
C SER A 168 49.34 -20.23 13.87
N ALA A 169 49.81 -18.99 13.78
CA ALA A 169 50.28 -18.24 12.60
C ALA A 169 49.34 -17.71 11.48
N SER A 170 49.37 -16.35 11.38
CA SER A 170 49.46 -15.50 10.18
C SER A 170 48.35 -15.49 9.11
N HIS A 171 47.60 -14.39 9.01
CA HIS A 171 47.57 -13.41 7.89
C HIS A 171 46.31 -12.51 7.94
N PRO A 172 46.36 -11.26 7.43
CA PRO A 172 45.31 -10.25 7.61
C PRO A 172 44.11 -10.45 6.65
N LYS A 173 42.92 -10.07 7.13
CA LYS A 173 41.70 -9.93 6.32
C LYS A 173 41.71 -8.57 5.61
N GLU A 174 41.93 -8.56 4.31
CA GLU A 174 41.62 -7.42 3.44
C GLU A 174 40.69 -7.90 2.31
N GLY A 175 39.40 -7.64 2.48
CA GLY A 175 38.37 -7.90 1.49
C GLY A 175 37.46 -6.69 1.42
N MET A 176 37.77 -5.76 0.52
CA MET A 176 36.86 -4.85 -0.20
C MET A 176 37.61 -3.65 -0.85
N ALA A 177 38.90 -3.44 -0.56
CA ALA A 177 39.69 -2.39 -1.21
C ALA A 177 40.40 -2.82 -2.51
N ALA A 178 40.53 -4.12 -2.77
CA ALA A 178 41.22 -4.65 -3.97
C ALA A 178 40.37 -4.59 -5.27
N VAL A 179 39.04 -4.46 -5.16
CA VAL A 179 38.13 -4.47 -6.31
C VAL A 179 38.15 -3.15 -7.09
N PHE A 180 38.52 -2.04 -6.43
CA PHE A 180 38.57 -0.71 -7.06
C PHE A 180 39.91 -0.37 -7.72
N GLN A 181 40.99 -1.13 -7.49
CA GLN A 181 42.26 -0.98 -8.22
C GLN A 181 42.32 -1.78 -9.54
N GLU A 182 41.48 -2.80 -9.71
CA GLU A 182 41.46 -3.63 -10.93
C GLU A 182 40.69 -2.97 -12.09
N ILE A 183 39.92 -1.91 -11.81
CA ILE A 183 39.13 -1.17 -12.83
C ILE A 183 39.95 -0.03 -13.47
N GLY A 184 41.06 0.39 -12.85
CA GLY A 184 41.88 1.54 -13.29
C GLY A 184 42.99 1.25 -14.29
N SER A 185 43.21 0.00 -14.72
CA SER A 185 44.39 -0.39 -15.51
C SER A 185 44.08 -1.07 -16.85
N GLY A 186 42.94 -0.69 -17.46
CA GLY A 186 42.61 -0.83 -18.89
C GLY A 186 43.38 -1.90 -19.67
N LYS A 187 42.96 -3.17 -19.58
CA LYS A 187 43.33 -4.25 -20.52
C LYS A 187 42.20 -5.28 -20.68
N SER A 188 41.80 -5.45 -21.94
CA SER A 188 40.91 -6.42 -22.61
C SER A 188 40.12 -7.46 -21.78
N VAL A 189 38.88 -7.14 -21.43
CA VAL A 189 37.85 -8.10 -20.97
C VAL A 189 37.13 -8.70 -22.19
N THR A 190 37.81 -9.55 -22.97
CA THR A 190 37.13 -10.32 -24.04
C THR A 190 37.62 -11.77 -24.19
N ALA A 191 38.43 -12.30 -23.28
CA ALA A 191 38.99 -13.65 -23.41
C ALA A 191 38.13 -14.79 -22.79
N GLY A 192 37.02 -14.47 -22.10
CA GLY A 192 36.24 -15.47 -21.34
C GLY A 192 34.85 -15.84 -21.88
N LEU A 193 34.34 -15.18 -22.92
CA LEU A 193 33.02 -15.51 -23.50
C LEU A 193 33.16 -16.47 -24.68
N ARG A 194 32.42 -17.59 -24.66
CA ARG A 194 32.27 -18.45 -25.85
C ARG A 194 31.66 -17.62 -27.00
N LYS A 195 32.34 -17.60 -28.15
CA LYS A 195 31.85 -16.96 -29.37
C LYS A 195 30.61 -17.68 -29.89
N VAL A 196 29.54 -16.92 -30.12
CA VAL A 196 28.33 -17.35 -30.84
C VAL A 196 28.68 -17.39 -32.33
N THR A 197 28.68 -18.56 -32.96
CA THR A 197 28.84 -18.72 -34.41
C THR A 197 27.55 -18.33 -35.14
N ALA A 198 27.68 -17.94 -36.42
CA ALA A 198 26.64 -17.30 -37.22
C ALA A 198 25.37 -18.16 -37.42
N ASP A 199 25.45 -19.45 -37.11
CA ASP A 199 24.40 -20.46 -37.22
C ASP A 199 23.38 -20.38 -36.06
N MET A 200 23.71 -19.67 -34.97
CA MET A 200 22.81 -19.41 -33.83
C MET A 200 22.06 -18.08 -33.93
N LYS A 201 22.10 -17.40 -35.09
CA LYS A 201 21.25 -16.23 -35.35
C LYS A 201 20.01 -16.66 -36.13
N THR A 202 18.82 -16.38 -35.58
CA THR A 202 17.48 -16.67 -36.12
C THR A 202 17.13 -16.03 -37.47
N LYS A 203 18.11 -15.50 -38.21
CA LYS A 203 17.92 -14.81 -39.51
C LYS A 203 18.42 -15.59 -40.74
N ASN A 204 19.08 -16.75 -40.58
CA ASN A 204 19.62 -17.54 -41.71
C ASN A 204 19.22 -19.03 -41.63
N LEU A 205 17.92 -19.32 -41.50
CA LEU A 205 17.38 -20.65 -41.79
C LEU A 205 16.73 -20.62 -43.18
N SER A 206 17.53 -20.85 -44.23
CA SER A 206 17.07 -21.04 -45.60
C SER A 206 17.03 -22.54 -45.91
N ASP A 207 15.85 -23.15 -45.76
CA ASP A 207 15.28 -24.16 -46.67
C ASP A 207 14.18 -24.95 -45.96
N ARG A 208 12.92 -24.54 -46.18
CA ARG A 208 11.78 -25.44 -46.40
C ARG A 208 10.78 -24.76 -47.33
N THR A 209 11.00 -24.95 -48.62
CA THR A 209 9.99 -24.75 -49.66
C THR A 209 8.99 -25.89 -49.61
N SER A 210 7.72 -25.61 -49.37
CA SER A 210 6.58 -26.47 -49.74
C SER A 210 5.27 -25.67 -49.74
N VAL A 211 4.96 -25.12 -50.92
CA VAL A 211 3.64 -24.96 -51.57
C VAL A 211 2.43 -24.47 -50.74
N VAL A 212 1.92 -23.31 -51.18
CA VAL A 212 0.68 -22.63 -50.79
C VAL A 212 -0.57 -23.46 -51.08
N THR A 213 -1.50 -23.53 -50.12
CA THR A 213 -2.94 -23.50 -50.41
C THR A 213 -3.63 -22.59 -49.39
N ALA A 214 -4.37 -21.61 -49.91
CA ALA A 214 -5.09 -20.61 -49.14
C ALA A 214 -6.37 -21.17 -48.51
N SER A 215 -6.63 -20.81 -47.26
CA SER A 215 -7.99 -20.66 -46.73
C SER A 215 -7.96 -19.72 -45.53
N GLU A 216 -8.63 -18.58 -45.68
CA GLU A 216 -9.00 -17.66 -44.62
C GLU A 216 -9.92 -18.37 -43.60
N LYS A 217 -9.61 -18.24 -42.31
CA LYS A 217 -10.59 -17.96 -41.24
C LYS A 217 -9.91 -17.66 -39.89
N GLY A 218 -10.49 -16.68 -39.22
CA GLY A 218 -9.97 -15.92 -38.07
C GLY A 218 -9.32 -16.70 -36.93
N HIS A 219 -8.15 -16.20 -36.51
CA HIS A 219 -7.48 -16.63 -35.29
C HIS A 219 -8.01 -15.80 -34.10
N VAL A 220 -9.03 -16.31 -33.41
CA VAL A 220 -9.37 -15.84 -32.05
C VAL A 220 -8.34 -16.44 -31.10
N SER A 221 -7.37 -15.65 -30.67
CA SER A 221 -6.46 -16.05 -29.58
C SER A 221 -7.18 -15.93 -28.25
N SER A 222 -7.86 -17.00 -27.82
CA SER A 222 -8.37 -17.10 -26.45
C SER A 222 -7.20 -17.34 -25.49
N SER A 223 -6.69 -16.26 -24.89
CA SER A 223 -5.77 -16.39 -23.75
C SER A 223 -6.55 -16.96 -22.57
N SER A 224 -6.10 -18.09 -22.04
CA SER A 224 -6.67 -18.76 -20.88
C SER A 224 -6.51 -17.89 -19.63
N PHE A 225 -7.52 -17.07 -19.35
CA PHE A 225 -7.62 -16.33 -18.09
C PHE A 225 -7.99 -17.31 -16.96
N SER A 226 -7.20 -17.28 -15.89
CA SER A 226 -7.46 -18.03 -14.66
C SER A 226 -8.85 -17.68 -14.09
N LYS A 227 -9.60 -18.71 -13.65
CA LYS A 227 -10.95 -18.66 -13.08
C LYS A 227 -11.22 -17.37 -12.26
N ALA A 228 -11.85 -16.39 -12.89
CA ALA A 228 -12.52 -15.29 -12.22
C ALA A 228 -13.92 -15.77 -11.78
N GLY A 229 -14.54 -15.08 -10.81
CA GLY A 229 -15.94 -15.33 -10.45
C GLY A 229 -16.88 -15.07 -11.63
N PRO A 230 -18.19 -15.36 -11.52
CA PRO A 230 -19.13 -15.07 -12.60
C PRO A 230 -19.10 -13.57 -12.94
N ALA A 231 -19.15 -13.27 -14.24
CA ALA A 231 -19.23 -11.90 -14.72
C ALA A 231 -20.57 -11.28 -14.27
N LYS A 232 -20.50 -10.11 -13.63
CA LYS A 232 -21.66 -9.45 -13.03
C LYS A 232 -21.73 -8.00 -13.48
N LEU A 233 -22.92 -7.54 -13.83
CA LEU A 233 -23.24 -6.14 -14.07
C LEU A 233 -24.71 -5.98 -13.70
N GLU A 234 -24.98 -5.54 -12.48
CA GLU A 234 -26.35 -5.32 -12.01
C GLU A 234 -26.40 -4.27 -10.90
N LEU A 235 -27.56 -3.66 -10.75
CA LEU A 235 -27.88 -2.77 -9.64
C LEU A 235 -28.38 -3.60 -8.45
N GLN A 236 -27.56 -3.74 -7.42
CA GLN A 236 -27.95 -4.40 -6.19
C GLN A 236 -28.72 -3.45 -5.27
N MET A 237 -29.84 -3.94 -4.73
CA MET A 237 -30.65 -3.24 -3.72
C MET A 237 -31.08 -1.83 -4.15
N GLY A 238 -31.17 -1.57 -5.47
CA GLY A 238 -31.54 -0.27 -6.03
C GLY A 238 -30.53 0.86 -5.79
N ARG A 239 -29.33 0.56 -5.26
CA ARG A 239 -28.37 1.59 -4.81
C ARG A 239 -26.92 1.36 -5.20
N LYS A 240 -26.48 0.10 -5.36
CA LYS A 240 -25.08 -0.21 -5.65
C LYS A 240 -24.96 -0.95 -6.98
N TRP A 241 -24.40 -0.29 -7.98
CA TRP A 241 -23.98 -0.94 -9.21
C TRP A 241 -22.75 -1.81 -8.92
N VAL A 242 -22.85 -3.09 -9.28
CA VAL A 242 -21.78 -4.06 -9.08
C VAL A 242 -21.34 -4.60 -10.43
N VAL A 243 -20.11 -4.25 -10.82
CA VAL A 243 -19.46 -4.65 -12.07
C VAL A 243 -18.28 -5.55 -11.72
N GLU A 244 -18.45 -6.87 -11.84
CA GLU A 244 -17.45 -7.84 -11.40
C GLU A 244 -17.00 -8.76 -12.52
N ASN A 245 -15.72 -9.14 -12.49
CA ASN A 245 -15.12 -10.20 -13.31
C ASN A 245 -15.38 -10.04 -14.82
N GLN A 246 -15.51 -8.81 -15.32
CA GLN A 246 -15.63 -8.54 -16.74
C GLN A 246 -14.26 -8.70 -17.41
N ILE A 247 -14.17 -9.53 -18.44
CA ILE A 247 -12.91 -9.82 -19.13
C ILE A 247 -13.10 -9.57 -20.64
N GLY A 248 -12.27 -8.72 -21.22
CA GLY A 248 -12.27 -8.44 -22.67
C GLY A 248 -13.46 -7.61 -23.17
N ARG A 249 -14.26 -7.00 -22.29
CA ARG A 249 -15.49 -6.29 -22.67
C ARG A 249 -15.27 -4.79 -22.74
N LYS A 250 -15.29 -4.22 -23.94
CA LYS A 250 -14.97 -2.80 -24.19
C LYS A 250 -16.21 -1.90 -24.35
N ASN A 251 -17.41 -2.45 -24.24
CA ASN A 251 -18.68 -1.79 -24.49
C ASN A 251 -19.63 -1.87 -23.27
N LEU A 252 -19.07 -1.87 -22.05
CA LEU A 252 -19.90 -1.85 -20.85
C LEU A 252 -20.42 -0.43 -20.61
N VAL A 253 -21.72 -0.30 -20.39
CA VAL A 253 -22.38 0.99 -20.17
C VAL A 253 -23.33 0.87 -18.98
N ILE A 254 -23.32 1.88 -18.12
CA ILE A 254 -24.34 2.16 -17.12
C ILE A 254 -24.95 3.51 -17.48
N ASP A 255 -26.17 3.49 -18.00
CA ASP A 255 -26.93 4.65 -18.46
C ASP A 255 -27.96 5.13 -17.43
N ASP A 256 -28.54 4.21 -16.66
CA ASP A 256 -29.45 4.52 -15.55
C ASP A 256 -28.67 4.85 -14.25
N CYS A 257 -28.16 6.09 -14.18
CA CYS A 257 -27.41 6.60 -13.04
C CYS A 257 -28.25 7.54 -12.16
N ASP A 258 -28.25 7.31 -10.84
CA ASP A 258 -28.78 8.25 -9.84
C ASP A 258 -27.67 8.74 -8.89
N ALA A 259 -27.75 10.02 -8.49
CA ALA A 259 -26.74 10.67 -7.66
C ALA A 259 -26.58 10.06 -6.25
N LYS A 260 -27.51 9.21 -5.81
CA LYS A 260 -27.44 8.46 -4.53
C LYS A 260 -26.82 7.08 -4.70
N GLN A 261 -26.65 6.61 -5.93
CA GLN A 261 -26.10 5.30 -6.24
C GLN A 261 -24.57 5.31 -6.19
N THR A 262 -23.98 4.16 -5.94
CA THR A 262 -22.53 3.95 -5.98
C THR A 262 -22.17 2.87 -7.00
N VAL A 263 -21.00 2.99 -7.63
CA VAL A 263 -20.50 2.02 -8.60
C VAL A 263 -19.28 1.34 -8.03
N TYR A 264 -19.32 0.01 -7.95
CA TYR A 264 -18.23 -0.83 -7.47
C TYR A 264 -17.78 -1.77 -8.58
N ILE A 265 -16.54 -1.59 -9.03
CA ILE A 265 -15.95 -2.31 -10.15
C ILE A 265 -14.83 -3.19 -9.59
N PHE A 266 -14.95 -4.50 -9.74
CA PHE A 266 -14.04 -5.44 -9.10
C PHE A 266 -13.55 -6.55 -10.03
N GLY A 267 -12.24 -6.81 -10.00
CA GLY A 267 -11.65 -7.98 -10.67
C GLY A 267 -11.78 -7.97 -12.20
N CYS A 268 -12.06 -6.82 -12.80
CA CYS A 268 -12.24 -6.68 -14.24
C CYS A 268 -10.89 -6.57 -14.96
N LYS A 269 -10.80 -7.12 -16.19
CA LYS A 269 -9.57 -7.20 -16.98
C LYS A 269 -9.81 -6.86 -18.44
N ASP A 270 -8.91 -6.11 -19.06
CA ASP A 270 -8.96 -5.76 -20.49
C ASP A 270 -10.36 -5.28 -20.94
N SER A 271 -10.97 -4.40 -20.14
CA SER A 271 -12.37 -4.00 -20.29
C SER A 271 -12.54 -2.49 -20.17
N VAL A 272 -13.61 -1.95 -20.74
CA VAL A 272 -13.93 -0.52 -20.70
C VAL A 272 -15.38 -0.35 -20.23
N LEU A 273 -15.56 0.48 -19.21
CA LEU A 273 -16.85 0.83 -18.63
C LEU A 273 -17.13 2.32 -18.78
N GLN A 274 -18.32 2.64 -19.28
CA GLN A 274 -18.84 4.00 -19.38
C GLN A 274 -19.99 4.19 -18.38
N ILE A 275 -19.89 5.21 -17.53
CA ILE A 275 -20.91 5.58 -16.54
C ILE A 275 -21.50 6.92 -17.00
N GLN A 276 -22.65 6.86 -17.65
CA GLN A 276 -23.28 7.99 -18.31
C GLN A 276 -24.24 8.68 -17.33
N GLY A 277 -23.70 9.53 -16.48
CA GLY A 277 -24.49 10.31 -15.53
C GLY A 277 -23.75 10.62 -14.23
N LYS A 278 -24.53 11.04 -13.24
CA LYS A 278 -24.03 11.44 -11.94
C LYS A 278 -24.25 10.34 -10.92
N VAL A 279 -23.19 9.93 -10.25
CA VAL A 279 -23.23 8.92 -9.16
C VAL A 279 -22.58 9.47 -7.90
N ASN A 280 -22.87 8.87 -6.75
CA ASN A 280 -22.30 9.32 -5.49
C ASN A 280 -20.80 9.01 -5.38
N ASN A 281 -20.42 7.75 -5.63
CA ASN A 281 -19.06 7.26 -5.49
C ASN A 281 -18.75 6.21 -6.56
N ILE A 282 -17.51 6.18 -7.03
CA ILE A 282 -17.01 5.15 -7.95
C ILE A 282 -15.79 4.53 -7.29
N THR A 283 -15.77 3.20 -7.16
CA THR A 283 -14.63 2.46 -6.62
C THR A 283 -14.20 1.40 -7.63
N VAL A 284 -12.92 1.41 -8.00
CA VAL A 284 -12.28 0.46 -8.91
C VAL A 284 -11.28 -0.36 -8.08
N ASP A 285 -11.51 -1.66 -7.92
CA ASP A 285 -10.70 -2.54 -7.07
C ASP A 285 -10.21 -3.78 -7.83
N LYS A 286 -8.92 -4.12 -7.67
CA LYS A 286 -8.30 -5.33 -8.27
C LYS A 286 -8.50 -5.47 -9.79
N CYS A 287 -8.57 -4.35 -10.52
CA CYS A 287 -8.73 -4.36 -11.96
C CYS A 287 -7.38 -4.28 -12.69
N THR A 288 -7.30 -4.81 -13.92
CA THR A 288 -6.06 -4.81 -14.70
C THR A 288 -6.33 -4.44 -16.16
N LYS A 289 -5.64 -3.46 -16.74
CA LYS A 289 -5.91 -2.99 -18.11
C LYS A 289 -7.37 -2.59 -18.30
N MET A 290 -7.89 -1.73 -17.43
CA MET A 290 -9.28 -1.31 -17.49
C MET A 290 -9.41 0.19 -17.75
N GLY A 291 -10.33 0.54 -18.65
CA GLY A 291 -10.77 1.91 -18.89
C GLY A 291 -12.06 2.21 -18.14
N VAL A 292 -12.12 3.33 -17.43
CA VAL A 292 -13.34 3.83 -16.80
C VAL A 292 -13.59 5.26 -17.25
N VAL A 293 -14.71 5.49 -17.92
CA VAL A 293 -15.16 6.82 -18.32
C VAL A 293 -16.41 7.16 -17.52
N PHE A 294 -16.41 8.30 -16.83
CA PHE A 294 -17.58 8.73 -16.07
C PHE A 294 -17.86 10.22 -16.26
N THR A 295 -19.13 10.61 -16.11
CA THR A 295 -19.53 12.01 -16.20
C THR A 295 -19.28 12.74 -14.89
N ASP A 296 -20.09 12.51 -13.85
CA ASP A 296 -19.97 13.23 -12.59
C ASP A 296 -19.92 12.29 -11.39
N VAL A 297 -19.10 12.65 -10.40
CA VAL A 297 -19.12 12.02 -9.08
C VAL A 297 -19.35 13.06 -7.98
N VAL A 298 -20.25 12.74 -7.04
CA VAL A 298 -20.60 13.67 -5.96
C VAL A 298 -19.52 13.68 -4.87
N ALA A 299 -19.03 12.51 -4.49
CA ALA A 299 -18.07 12.34 -3.40
C ALA A 299 -16.66 12.09 -3.95
N ALA A 300 -16.38 10.86 -4.40
CA ALA A 300 -15.03 10.49 -4.82
C ALA A 300 -14.99 9.40 -5.89
N CYS A 301 -13.89 9.40 -6.66
CA CYS A 301 -13.47 8.27 -7.47
C CYS A 301 -12.24 7.63 -6.81
N GLU A 302 -12.34 6.35 -6.48
CA GLU A 302 -11.32 5.60 -5.74
C GLU A 302 -10.76 4.47 -6.61
N ILE A 303 -9.45 4.40 -6.73
CA ILE A 303 -8.74 3.42 -7.53
C ILE A 303 -7.80 2.66 -6.59
N VAL A 304 -8.08 1.38 -6.38
CA VAL A 304 -7.43 0.58 -5.33
C VAL A 304 -6.93 -0.74 -5.91
N ASN A 305 -5.72 -1.15 -5.56
CA ASN A 305 -5.16 -2.46 -5.96
C ASN A 305 -5.16 -2.72 -7.49
N CYS A 306 -5.06 -1.69 -8.32
CA CYS A 306 -5.20 -1.81 -9.77
C CYS A 306 -3.84 -1.87 -10.49
N ASN A 307 -3.84 -2.32 -11.75
CA ASN A 307 -2.65 -2.29 -12.60
C ASN A 307 -2.98 -1.88 -14.05
N GLY A 308 -2.33 -0.84 -14.56
CA GLY A 308 -2.57 -0.34 -15.91
C GLY A 308 -4.02 0.13 -16.10
N ILE A 309 -4.45 1.09 -15.30
CA ILE A 309 -5.82 1.63 -15.35
C ILE A 309 -5.83 2.99 -16.06
N GLU A 310 -6.89 3.24 -16.81
CA GLU A 310 -7.15 4.54 -17.45
C GLU A 310 -8.50 5.04 -16.96
N VAL A 311 -8.53 6.24 -16.37
CA VAL A 311 -9.74 6.84 -15.83
C VAL A 311 -9.95 8.21 -16.43
N GLN A 312 -11.10 8.42 -17.05
CA GLN A 312 -11.47 9.68 -17.68
C GLN A 312 -12.71 10.27 -17.00
N CYS A 313 -12.54 11.46 -16.45
CA CYS A 313 -13.61 12.30 -15.94
C CYS A 313 -14.06 13.25 -17.06
N GLN A 314 -15.35 13.23 -17.41
CA GLN A 314 -15.93 14.16 -18.40
C GLN A 314 -16.57 15.39 -17.75
N GLY A 315 -17.08 15.25 -16.52
CA GLY A 315 -17.74 16.29 -15.73
C GLY A 315 -16.92 16.62 -14.48
N SER A 316 -17.55 16.62 -13.31
CA SER A 316 -16.90 17.00 -12.04
C SER A 316 -16.50 15.80 -11.19
N ALA A 317 -15.33 15.91 -10.55
CA ALA A 317 -14.85 14.94 -9.56
C ALA A 317 -14.09 15.69 -8.44
N PRO A 318 -14.72 15.92 -7.27
CA PRO A 318 -14.09 16.69 -6.20
C PRO A 318 -12.86 16.01 -5.60
N THR A 319 -12.88 14.68 -5.50
CA THR A 319 -11.80 13.89 -4.91
C THR A 319 -11.52 12.66 -5.77
N ILE A 320 -10.23 12.43 -6.05
CA ILE A 320 -9.74 11.22 -6.71
C ILE A 320 -8.66 10.62 -5.81
N SER A 321 -8.82 9.36 -5.43
CA SER A 321 -7.84 8.63 -4.62
C SER A 321 -7.26 7.46 -5.40
N VAL A 322 -5.95 7.27 -5.30
CA VAL A 322 -5.23 6.16 -5.91
C VAL A 322 -4.40 5.46 -4.85
N ASP A 323 -4.77 4.24 -4.49
CA ASP A 323 -4.07 3.44 -3.49
C ASP A 323 -3.60 2.10 -4.06
N ASN A 324 -2.39 1.69 -3.69
CA ASN A 324 -1.77 0.43 -4.06
C ASN A 324 -1.90 0.08 -5.56
N THR A 325 -1.74 1.05 -6.45
CA THR A 325 -1.98 0.92 -7.88
C THR A 325 -0.74 1.22 -8.69
N ALA A 326 -0.44 0.40 -9.71
CA ALA A 326 0.71 0.57 -10.59
C ALA A 326 0.26 0.87 -12.03
N GLY A 327 0.66 2.01 -12.58
CA GLY A 327 0.26 2.46 -13.92
C GLY A 327 -1.17 2.97 -13.92
N CYS A 328 -1.35 4.27 -13.72
CA CYS A 328 -2.66 4.92 -13.74
C CYS A 328 -2.60 6.19 -14.59
N GLN A 329 -3.43 6.28 -15.62
CA GLN A 329 -3.64 7.52 -16.37
C GLN A 329 -4.96 8.15 -15.92
N LEU A 330 -4.90 9.37 -15.40
CA LEU A 330 -6.07 10.15 -14.98
C LEU A 330 -6.29 11.27 -15.99
N TYR A 331 -7.37 11.23 -16.75
CA TYR A 331 -7.77 12.30 -17.67
C TYR A 331 -8.83 13.17 -16.98
N LEU A 332 -8.47 14.41 -16.67
CA LEU A 332 -9.37 15.37 -16.02
C LEU A 332 -10.19 16.14 -17.05
N SER A 333 -11.33 16.68 -16.65
CA SER A 333 -12.08 17.65 -17.46
C SER A 333 -11.75 19.08 -17.02
N LYS A 334 -12.21 20.07 -17.79
CA LYS A 334 -12.17 21.50 -17.38
C LYS A 334 -12.96 21.75 -16.09
N ASN A 335 -13.94 20.90 -15.77
CA ASN A 335 -14.79 21.00 -14.57
C ASN A 335 -14.24 20.21 -13.36
N SER A 336 -13.13 19.49 -13.53
CA SER A 336 -12.46 18.73 -12.45
C SER A 336 -11.01 19.19 -12.22
N LEU A 337 -10.68 20.42 -12.63
CA LEU A 337 -9.34 21.00 -12.41
C LEU A 337 -9.04 21.29 -10.93
N GLU A 338 -10.08 21.46 -10.11
CA GLU A 338 -9.94 21.67 -8.66
C GLU A 338 -9.99 20.35 -7.87
N ALA A 339 -9.93 19.21 -8.55
CA ALA A 339 -9.95 17.90 -7.90
C ALA A 339 -8.80 17.75 -6.91
N SER A 340 -9.11 17.24 -5.71
CA SER A 340 -8.11 16.81 -4.75
C SER A 340 -7.64 15.40 -5.12
N ILE A 341 -6.37 15.26 -5.50
CA ILE A 341 -5.80 13.96 -5.89
C ILE A 341 -4.88 13.46 -4.77
N THR A 342 -5.21 12.30 -4.21
CA THR A 342 -4.41 11.65 -3.17
C THR A 342 -3.87 10.33 -3.67
N THR A 343 -2.56 10.11 -3.52
CA THR A 343 -1.92 8.85 -3.93
C THR A 343 -1.21 8.19 -2.75
N ALA A 344 -1.38 6.88 -2.58
CA ALA A 344 -0.69 6.08 -1.57
C ALA A 344 -0.20 4.76 -2.18
N LYS A 345 1.03 4.32 -1.84
CA LYS A 345 1.64 3.05 -2.30
C LYS A 345 1.48 2.78 -3.80
N SER A 346 1.48 3.84 -4.62
CA SER A 346 1.16 3.77 -6.04
C SER A 346 2.33 4.27 -6.87
N SER A 347 2.47 3.75 -8.10
CA SER A 347 3.56 4.08 -9.02
C SER A 347 3.02 4.37 -10.42
N GLU A 348 3.78 5.14 -11.21
CA GLU A 348 3.44 5.45 -12.61
C GLU A 348 2.06 6.13 -12.74
N ILE A 349 1.81 7.12 -11.88
CA ILE A 349 0.58 7.91 -11.88
C ILE A 349 0.79 9.17 -12.73
N ASN A 350 0.02 9.26 -13.82
CA ASN A 350 0.04 10.37 -14.75
C ASN A 350 -1.31 11.09 -14.70
N VAL A 351 -1.29 12.41 -14.53
CA VAL A 351 -2.49 13.25 -14.56
C VAL A 351 -2.46 14.09 -15.82
N LEU A 352 -3.45 13.90 -16.68
CA LEU A 352 -3.61 14.62 -17.95
C LEU A 352 -4.68 15.69 -17.78
N VAL A 353 -4.29 16.92 -18.06
CA VAL A 353 -5.11 18.13 -17.93
C VAL A 353 -5.44 18.63 -19.34
N PRO A 354 -6.71 18.99 -19.63
CA PRO A 354 -7.07 19.47 -20.95
C PRO A 354 -6.40 20.81 -21.23
N GLY A 355 -5.96 20.99 -22.49
CA GLY A 355 -5.45 22.27 -22.97
C GLY A 355 -6.48 23.40 -22.83
N VAL A 356 -5.99 24.65 -22.89
CA VAL A 356 -6.85 25.86 -22.82
C VAL A 356 -7.82 25.89 -24.00
N GLU A 357 -7.36 25.46 -25.18
CA GLU A 357 -8.15 25.36 -26.40
C GLU A 357 -9.08 24.13 -26.43
N PRO A 358 -10.22 24.17 -27.14
CA PRO A 358 -11.17 23.05 -27.23
C PRO A 358 -10.58 21.76 -27.83
N ASP A 359 -9.58 21.89 -28.71
CA ASP A 359 -8.83 20.80 -29.38
C ASP A 359 -7.34 20.79 -29.00
N GLY A 360 -6.97 21.43 -27.88
CA GLY A 360 -5.56 21.50 -27.44
C GLY A 360 -5.03 20.17 -26.91
N ASP A 361 -3.76 19.88 -27.18
CA ASP A 361 -3.06 18.71 -26.65
C ASP A 361 -3.16 18.62 -25.11
N TRP A 362 -3.29 17.39 -24.61
CA TRP A 362 -3.35 17.12 -23.17
C TRP A 362 -2.00 17.41 -22.52
N GLY A 363 -1.98 18.31 -21.54
CA GLY A 363 -0.81 18.54 -20.70
C GLY A 363 -0.63 17.39 -19.70
N SER A 364 0.49 16.68 -19.76
CA SER A 364 0.79 15.61 -18.80
C SER A 364 1.56 16.14 -17.58
N ILE A 365 0.99 16.01 -16.40
CA ILE A 365 1.67 16.21 -15.12
C ILE A 365 2.08 14.84 -14.58
N LEU A 366 3.39 14.61 -14.50
CA LEU A 366 3.93 13.41 -13.88
C LEU A 366 3.95 13.58 -12.36
N CYS A 367 3.27 12.69 -11.66
CA CYS A 367 3.36 12.63 -10.21
C CYS A 367 4.66 11.88 -9.84
N LEU A 368 5.78 12.61 -9.80
CA LEU A 368 7.08 12.03 -9.47
C LEU A 368 7.18 11.77 -7.96
N SER A 369 7.39 10.49 -7.62
CA SER A 369 7.93 9.94 -6.37
C SER A 369 6.97 9.40 -5.30
N SER A 370 7.38 8.24 -4.78
CA SER A 370 6.70 7.32 -3.86
C SER A 370 6.64 7.79 -2.39
N LEU A 371 6.40 9.09 -2.14
CA LEU A 371 6.31 9.64 -0.78
C LEU A 371 5.07 10.53 -0.68
N PHE A 372 4.05 10.12 0.08
CA PHE A 372 2.77 10.81 0.37
C PHE A 372 2.60 12.15 -0.36
N ILE A 373 2.15 12.09 -1.61
CA ILE A 373 1.83 13.29 -2.38
C ILE A 373 0.37 13.63 -2.11
N TYR A 374 0.16 14.68 -1.31
CA TYR A 374 -1.11 15.40 -1.26
C TYR A 374 -1.04 16.53 -2.28
N ILE A 375 -1.44 16.26 -3.53
CA ILE A 375 -1.64 17.33 -4.51
C ILE A 375 -3.01 17.94 -4.22
N ARG A 376 -3.02 19.01 -3.44
CA ARG A 376 -4.13 19.95 -3.46
C ARG A 376 -3.91 20.85 -4.68
N MET A 377 -4.70 20.68 -5.76
CA MET A 377 -4.69 21.56 -6.95
C MET A 377 -5.27 22.96 -6.64
N VAL A 378 -4.89 23.60 -5.52
CA VAL A 378 -5.32 24.97 -5.16
C VAL A 378 -4.65 26.04 -6.04
N SER A 379 -3.81 25.66 -7.01
CA SER A 379 -3.19 26.65 -7.89
C SER A 379 -2.82 26.12 -9.27
N LEU A 380 -3.78 25.55 -10.01
CA LEU A 380 -3.56 25.40 -11.46
C LEU A 380 -3.47 26.74 -12.19
N SER A 381 -4.13 27.79 -11.67
CA SER A 381 -3.99 29.15 -12.21
C SER A 381 -2.54 29.67 -12.14
N ARG A 382 -1.72 29.19 -11.18
CA ARG A 382 -0.30 29.60 -11.03
C ARG A 382 0.70 28.66 -11.69
N LEU A 383 0.34 27.40 -11.95
CA LEU A 383 1.22 26.47 -12.67
C LEU A 383 1.15 26.69 -14.18
N GLN A 384 -0.04 26.98 -14.73
CA GLN A 384 -0.16 27.40 -16.13
C GLN A 384 0.59 28.71 -16.44
N SER A 385 0.64 29.65 -15.49
CA SER A 385 1.46 30.87 -15.68
C SER A 385 2.96 30.57 -15.67
N ARG A 386 3.43 29.63 -14.82
CA ARG A 386 4.84 29.20 -14.77
C ARG A 386 5.28 28.33 -15.95
N THR A 387 4.37 27.70 -16.68
CA THR A 387 4.74 26.99 -17.92
C THR A 387 4.83 27.94 -19.12
N GLN A 388 4.26 29.14 -19.03
CA GLN A 388 4.43 30.21 -20.01
C GLN A 388 5.69 31.06 -19.76
N GLU A 389 6.10 31.23 -18.50
CA GLU A 389 7.40 31.84 -18.15
C GLU A 389 8.46 30.75 -18.06
N GLY A 390 9.10 30.44 -19.19
CA GLY A 390 10.22 29.50 -19.22
C GLY A 390 11.41 29.99 -18.41
N ASP A 391 11.51 29.58 -17.16
CA ASP A 391 12.74 29.62 -16.36
C ASP A 391 12.97 28.22 -15.77
N TRP A 392 14.04 27.57 -16.25
CA TRP A 392 14.55 26.28 -15.80
C TRP A 392 15.45 26.43 -14.57
#